data_AF-X1UGV3-F1
#
_entry.id   AF-X1UGV3-F1
#
_cell.length_a   1.000
_cell.length_b   1.000
_cell.length_c   1.000
_cell.angle_alpha   90.00
_cell.angle_beta   90.00
_cell.angle_gamma   90.00
#
_symmetry.space_group_name_H-M   'P 1'
#
loop_
_entity.id
_entity.type
_entity.pdbx_description
1 polymer ?
#
loop_
_entity_poly.entity_id
_entity_poly.type
_entity_poly.pdbx_seq_one_letter_code
_entity_poly.pdbx_strand_id
1 'polypeptide(L)'
;GIKEATASLHCLYEIENELIPEVGDYVVITNWKGIAQSIMQITNINIIPFKDVMEEFAAKEGEGDKTLSFWRKVHRKFFTLELKEYSKKFSED
;
A
#
# COMPACT_ATOMS: atom_id res chain seq x y z
N GLY A 1 16.30 0.92 -0.64
CA GLY A 1 15.91 1.27 -2.03
C GLY A 1 15.40 2.71 -2.05
N ILE A 2 14.81 3.21 -3.14
CA ILE A 2 14.03 4.47 -3.05
C ILE A 2 12.65 4.20 -2.42
N LYS A 3 11.97 3.14 -2.88
CA LYS A 3 10.73 2.62 -2.28
C LYS A 3 11.08 1.50 -1.29
N GLU A 4 10.61 1.67 -0.06
CA GLU A 4 10.87 0.80 1.09
C GLU A 4 9.60 0.48 1.90
N ALA A 5 8.46 1.09 1.52
CA ALA A 5 7.15 0.82 2.10
C ALA A 5 6.08 0.71 1.00
N THR A 6 4.98 0.05 1.34
CA THR A 6 3.78 -0.08 0.50
C THR A 6 2.52 -0.07 1.38
N ALA A 7 1.38 0.34 0.82
CA ALA A 7 0.09 0.33 1.50
C ALA A 7 -0.99 -0.40 0.67
N SER A 8 -1.97 -0.99 1.37
CA SER A 8 -3.16 -1.62 0.82
C SER A 8 -4.36 -1.36 1.73
N LEU A 9 -5.58 -1.58 1.23
CA LEU A 9 -6.80 -1.42 2.01
C LEU A 9 -7.05 -2.64 2.90
N HIS A 10 -7.02 -2.45 4.22
CA HIS A 10 -7.21 -3.53 5.18
C HIS A 10 -8.53 -4.31 4.97
N CYS A 11 -9.61 -3.63 4.60
CA CYS A 11 -10.91 -4.27 4.38
C CYS A 11 -10.94 -5.22 3.18
N LEU A 12 -10.02 -5.07 2.21
CA LEU A 12 -9.97 -5.95 1.04
C LEU A 12 -9.53 -7.37 1.41
N TYR A 13 -8.64 -7.53 2.40
CA TYR A 13 -8.24 -8.87 2.88
C TYR A 13 -9.44 -9.71 3.34
N GLU A 14 -10.40 -9.10 4.05
CA GLU A 14 -11.61 -9.81 4.46
C GLU A 14 -12.56 -10.08 3.28
N ILE A 15 -12.71 -9.11 2.37
CA ILE A 15 -13.61 -9.21 1.21
C ILE A 15 -13.14 -10.27 0.21
N GLU A 16 -11.83 -10.35 -0.01
CA GLU A 16 -11.18 -11.24 -0.97
C GLU A 16 -10.81 -12.59 -0.34
N ASN A 17 -11.05 -12.75 0.97
CA ASN A 17 -10.64 -13.92 1.74
C ASN A 17 -9.13 -14.21 1.61
N GLU A 18 -8.35 -13.13 1.65
CA GLU A 18 -6.88 -13.15 1.63
C GLU A 18 -6.31 -12.97 3.04
N LEU A 19 -5.13 -13.55 3.27
CA LEU A 19 -4.41 -13.36 4.52
C LEU A 19 -3.69 -12.00 4.49
N ILE A 20 -3.72 -11.31 5.62
CA ILE A 20 -2.83 -10.16 5.84
C ILE A 20 -1.40 -10.69 5.79
N PRO A 21 -0.45 -9.99 5.15
CA PRO A 21 0.95 -10.39 5.16
C PRO A 21 1.48 -10.51 6.59
N GLU A 22 2.56 -11.27 6.76
CA GLU A 22 3.24 -11.44 8.06
C GLU A 22 4.66 -10.86 8.02
N VAL A 23 5.14 -10.43 9.19
CA VAL A 23 6.55 -10.05 9.35
C VAL A 23 7.41 -11.29 9.11
N GLY A 24 8.40 -11.17 8.22
CA GLY A 24 9.24 -12.27 7.79
C GLY A 24 8.89 -12.81 6.41
N ASP A 25 7.70 -12.51 5.88
CA ASP A 25 7.31 -12.90 4.52
C ASP A 25 8.25 -12.33 3.48
N TYR A 26 8.51 -13.14 2.44
CA TYR A 26 9.29 -12.74 1.28
C TYR A 26 8.39 -12.55 0.07
N VAL A 27 8.58 -11.44 -0.64
CA VAL A 27 7.81 -11.10 -1.85
C VAL A 27 8.75 -10.93 -3.03
N VAL A 28 8.45 -11.62 -4.13
CA VAL A 28 9.16 -11.45 -5.39
C VAL A 28 8.58 -10.25 -6.12
N ILE A 29 9.39 -9.21 -6.33
CA ILE A 29 9.01 -8.04 -7.10
C ILE A 29 9.29 -8.32 -8.58
N THR A 30 8.26 -8.16 -9.41
CA THR A 30 8.36 -8.33 -10.86
C THR A 30 8.16 -7.00 -11.58
N ASN A 31 8.67 -6.89 -12.80
CA ASN A 31 8.26 -5.82 -13.70
C ASN A 31 6.89 -6.16 -14.34
N TRP A 32 6.34 -5.23 -15.13
CA TRP A 32 5.05 -5.42 -15.80
C TRP A 32 4.96 -6.66 -16.71
N LYS A 33 6.10 -7.20 -17.18
CA LYS A 33 6.15 -8.42 -18.00
C LYS A 33 6.24 -9.70 -17.15
N GLY A 34 6.14 -9.60 -15.83
CA GLY A 34 6.29 -10.72 -14.91
C GLY A 34 7.74 -11.18 -14.69
N ILE A 35 8.73 -10.41 -15.13
CA ILE A 35 10.15 -10.77 -14.95
C ILE A 35 10.61 -10.30 -13.57
N ALA A 36 11.09 -11.21 -12.73
CA ALA A 36 11.62 -10.93 -11.40
C ALA A 36 12.74 -9.87 -11.44
N GLN A 37 12.69 -8.90 -10.53
CA GLN A 37 13.63 -7.79 -10.40
C GLN A 37 14.36 -7.83 -9.05
N SER A 38 13.64 -8.16 -7.99
CA SER A 38 14.20 -8.24 -6.63
C SER A 38 13.32 -9.11 -5.73
N ILE A 39 13.83 -9.41 -4.53
CA ILE A 39 13.07 -10.01 -3.43
C ILE A 39 13.09 -8.99 -2.30
N MET A 40 11.93 -8.75 -1.69
CA MET A 40 11.82 -7.99 -0.44
C MET A 40 11.40 -8.89 0.71
N GLN A 41 11.76 -8.49 1.94
CA GLN A 41 11.26 -9.10 3.17
C GLN A 41 10.43 -8.08 3.94
N ILE A 42 9.27 -8.50 4.43
CA ILE A 42 8.44 -7.66 5.29
C ILE A 42 9.06 -7.59 6.69
N THR A 43 9.40 -6.38 7.13
CA THR A 43 10.05 -6.15 8.43
C THR A 43 9.13 -5.52 9.47
N ASN A 44 8.04 -4.89 9.04
CA ASN A 44 7.05 -4.28 9.92
C ASN A 44 5.69 -4.20 9.22
N ILE A 45 4.61 -4.31 9.99
CA ILE A 45 3.22 -4.17 9.53
C ILE A 45 2.47 -3.30 10.53
N ASN A 46 1.77 -2.28 10.02
CA ASN A 46 0.90 -1.43 10.82
C ASN A 46 -0.45 -1.30 10.13
N ILE A 47 -1.53 -1.36 10.91
CA ILE A 47 -2.88 -1.05 10.43
C ILE A 47 -3.24 0.30 11.04
N ILE A 48 -3.33 1.32 10.19
CA ILE A 48 -3.62 2.70 10.61
C ILE A 48 -4.69 3.32 9.71
N PRO A 49 -5.53 4.22 10.25
CA PRO A 49 -6.42 5.04 9.44
C PRO A 49 -5.66 5.85 8.39
N PHE A 50 -6.26 6.04 7.22
CA PHE A 50 -5.63 6.78 6.12
C PHE A 50 -5.28 8.23 6.52
N LYS A 51 -6.13 8.88 7.31
CA LYS A 51 -5.90 10.24 7.82
C LYS A 51 -4.69 10.35 8.76
N ASP A 52 -4.31 9.25 9.41
CA ASP A 52 -3.24 9.20 10.42
C ASP A 52 -1.89 8.79 9.81
N VAL A 53 -1.83 8.54 8.50
CA VAL A 53 -0.58 8.31 7.77
C VAL A 53 0.33 9.55 7.87
N MET A 54 1.56 9.30 8.35
CA MET A 54 2.58 10.33 8.61
C MET A 54 3.49 10.57 7.40
N GLU A 55 4.14 11.74 7.35
CA GLU A 55 5.10 12.10 6.30
C GLU A 55 6.26 11.11 6.17
N GLU A 56 6.73 10.54 7.28
CA GLU A 56 7.80 9.53 7.27
C GLU A 56 7.41 8.29 6.44
N PHE A 57 6.15 7.88 6.49
CA PHE A 57 5.66 6.75 5.70
C PHE A 57 5.65 7.08 4.20
N ALA A 58 5.13 8.26 3.84
CA ALA A 58 5.12 8.73 2.45
C ALA A 58 6.55 8.83 1.88
N ALA A 59 7.51 9.26 2.70
CA ALA A 59 8.91 9.33 2.31
C ALA A 59 9.53 7.94 2.06
N LYS A 60 9.19 6.94 2.88
CA LYS A 60 9.61 5.53 2.71
C LYS A 60 8.94 4.86 1.52
N GLU A 61 7.67 5.16 1.25
CA GLU A 61 6.98 4.69 0.05
C GLU A 61 7.62 5.28 -1.22
N GLY A 62 8.15 6.49 -1.13
CA GLY A 62 9.13 7.01 -2.09
C GLY A 62 8.54 7.38 -3.46
N GLU A 63 7.23 7.54 -3.55
CA GLU A 63 6.52 7.87 -4.78
C GLU A 63 6.51 9.38 -5.06
N GLY A 64 6.57 9.75 -6.35
CA GLY A 64 6.49 11.14 -6.79
C GLY A 64 7.58 12.02 -6.15
N ASP A 65 7.14 13.09 -5.49
CA ASP A 65 8.01 14.04 -4.76
C ASP A 65 8.25 13.65 -3.29
N LYS A 66 7.80 12.46 -2.87
CA LYS A 66 7.95 11.89 -1.53
C LYS A 66 7.23 12.66 -0.42
N THR A 67 6.28 13.53 -0.78
CA THR A 67 5.49 14.28 0.19
C THR A 67 4.21 13.54 0.58
N LEU A 68 3.72 13.79 1.80
CA LEU A 68 2.43 13.27 2.24
C LEU A 68 1.26 13.80 1.40
N SER A 69 1.36 15.02 0.88
CA SER A 69 0.31 15.61 0.03
C SER A 69 0.18 14.86 -1.30
N PHE A 70 1.31 14.54 -1.94
CA PHE A 70 1.35 13.70 -3.14
C PHE A 70 0.81 12.30 -2.84
N TRP A 71 1.31 11.68 -1.78
CA TRP A 71 0.89 10.35 -1.34
C TRP A 71 -0.63 10.26 -1.15
N ARG A 72 -1.21 11.21 -0.38
CA ARG A 72 -2.66 11.26 -0.12
C ARG A 72 -3.46 11.45 -1.40
N LYS A 73 -2.98 12.27 -2.33
CA LYS A 73 -3.67 12.53 -3.61
C LYS A 73 -3.75 11.27 -4.46
N VAL A 74 -2.64 10.57 -4.65
CA VAL A 74 -2.61 9.38 -5.52
C VAL A 74 -3.32 8.19 -4.87
N HIS A 75 -3.11 7.95 -3.58
CA HIS A 75 -3.71 6.83 -2.86
C HIS A 75 -5.22 7.01 -2.70
N ARG A 76 -5.73 8.22 -2.42
CA ARG A 76 -7.18 8.46 -2.39
C ARG A 76 -7.83 8.08 -3.72
N LYS A 77 -7.22 8.48 -4.84
CA LYS A 77 -7.74 8.14 -6.17
C LYS A 77 -7.71 6.63 -6.40
N PHE A 78 -6.58 5.99 -6.09
CA PHE A 78 -6.37 4.56 -6.27
C PHE A 78 -7.36 3.73 -5.43
N PHE A 79 -7.40 3.96 -4.11
CA PHE A 79 -8.30 3.26 -3.18
C PHE A 79 -9.78 3.52 -3.47
N THR A 80 -10.15 4.70 -3.96
CA THR A 80 -11.53 4.96 -4.40
C THR A 80 -11.90 4.10 -5.61
N LEU A 81 -10.95 3.83 -6.52
CA LEU A 81 -11.20 2.97 -7.68
C LEU A 81 -11.28 1.50 -7.29
N GLU A 82 -10.39 0.99 -6.43
CA GLU A 82 -10.45 -0.39 -5.93
C GLU A 82 -11.78 -0.67 -5.20
N LEU A 83 -12.17 0.19 -4.27
CA LEU A 83 -13.41 0.00 -3.50
C LEU A 83 -14.67 0.06 -4.37
N LYS A 84 -14.60 0.71 -5.53
CA LYS A 84 -15.73 0.78 -6.46
C LYS A 84 -16.11 -0.60 -6.99
N GLU A 85 -15.14 -1.50 -7.20
CA GLU A 85 -15.39 -2.87 -7.64
C GLU A 85 -16.23 -3.65 -6.62
N TYR A 86 -16.10 -3.29 -5.35
CA TYR A 86 -16.80 -3.89 -4.22
C TYR A 86 -18.05 -3.10 -3.77
N SER A 87 -18.50 -2.13 -4.56
CA SER A 87 -19.62 -1.24 -4.22
C SER A 87 -19.47 -0.53 -2.86
N LYS A 88 -18.22 -0.31 -2.42
CA LYS A 88 -17.85 0.39 -1.19
C LYS A 88 -17.38 1.81 -1.50
N LYS A 89 -17.38 2.67 -0.47
CA LYS A 89 -16.90 4.05 -0.58
C LYS A 89 -15.64 4.22 0.24
N PHE A 90 -14.69 4.95 -0.32
CA PHE A 90 -13.48 5.36 0.39
C PHE A 90 -13.84 6.25 1.58
N SER A 91 -13.20 5.96 2.72
CA SER A 91 -13.21 6.75 3.94
C SER A 91 -11.77 7.02 4.35
N GLU A 92 -11.54 8.14 5.04
CA GLU A 92 -10.22 8.42 5.62
C GLU A 92 -10.03 7.85 7.02
N ASP A 93 -11.13 7.39 7.63
CA ASP A 93 -11.20 6.76 8.95
C ASP A 93 -10.86 5.27 8.90
#